data_AF-A0AAD6Z3F7-F1
#
_entry.id   AF-A0AAD6Z3F7-F1
#
_cell.length_a   1.000
_cell.length_b   1.000
_cell.length_c   1.000
_cell.angle_alpha   90.00
_cell.angle_beta   90.00
_cell.angle_gamma   90.00
#
_symmetry.space_group_name_H-M   'P 1'
#
loop_
_entity.id
_entity.type
_entity.pdbx_description
1 polymer ?
#
loop_
_entity_poly.entity_id
_entity_poly.type
_entity_poly.pdbx_seq_one_letter_code
_entity_poly.pdbx_strand_id
1 'polypeptide(L)'
;YPRRDGEEHRRRCFEYRELSTDEAREDFFAEHGVRWTEFARLGYFDIVRYSVVDPMHNLLLGIAKTQWYGQWIKTNTLRADTKLKERELHLIHNFLETFEAPLWAGRLPLRVGEPAGGSLTADEYKFAVTGPWAMIVTPQIPMVWDTFIKEAERSHQAASTKYKAAKKDWQNNPHAAERPTAPSPRMIRGEELNFLLFAQALKILVGSAIRIDKVPVAADLLTKYLLEFAQLYGADEMKPNHHWAVHIPDQILDFGPVYTFWAFLTERLNKILKNLNSNNWTGGRLEVSMMREFHRKVAFDAVVSRDHIFVPVVLQRPCTG
;
A
#
# COMPACT_ATOMS: atom_id res chain seq x y z
N TYR A 1 -9.67 -19.81 -5.28
CA TYR A 1 -8.41 -20.58 -5.37
C TYR A 1 -8.13 -21.25 -4.03
N PRO A 2 -7.73 -22.53 -4.01
CA PRO A 2 -7.28 -23.17 -2.77
C PRO A 2 -6.00 -22.49 -2.24
N ARG A 3 -5.80 -22.52 -0.92
CA ARG A 3 -4.59 -21.98 -0.28
C ARG A 3 -3.37 -22.73 -0.82
N ARG A 4 -2.32 -22.00 -1.24
CA ARG A 4 -1.06 -22.62 -1.67
C ARG A 4 -0.37 -23.25 -0.47
N ASP A 5 0.13 -24.46 -0.68
CA ASP A 5 0.95 -25.20 0.30
C ASP A 5 2.44 -25.00 0.00
N GLY A 6 3.24 -24.85 1.06
CA GLY A 6 4.68 -24.56 0.96
C GLY A 6 5.49 -25.76 0.48
N GLU A 7 5.13 -26.97 0.90
CA GLU A 7 5.81 -28.20 0.49
C GLU A 7 5.54 -28.51 -0.99
N GLU A 8 4.26 -28.41 -1.39
CA GLU A 8 3.88 -28.56 -2.79
C GLU A 8 4.53 -27.50 -3.68
N HIS A 9 4.60 -26.24 -3.22
CA HIS A 9 5.30 -25.18 -3.97
C HIS A 9 6.79 -25.49 -4.13
N ARG A 10 7.45 -26.00 -3.08
CA ARG A 10 8.86 -26.42 -3.13
C ARG A 10 9.04 -27.58 -4.11
N ARG A 11 8.18 -28.60 -4.07
CA ARG A 11 8.22 -29.72 -5.02
C ARG A 11 8.16 -29.23 -6.46
N ARG A 12 7.22 -28.33 -6.76
CA ARG A 12 7.07 -27.71 -8.08
C ARG A 12 8.27 -26.84 -8.49
N CYS A 13 8.97 -26.20 -7.55
CA CYS A 13 10.22 -25.51 -7.87
C CYS A 13 11.27 -26.49 -8.41
N PHE A 14 11.43 -27.68 -7.80
CA PHE A 14 12.37 -28.69 -8.28
C PHE A 14 11.95 -29.27 -9.64
N GLU A 15 10.65 -29.53 -9.84
CA GLU A 15 10.11 -29.95 -11.14
C GLU A 15 10.41 -28.91 -12.24
N TYR A 16 10.19 -27.62 -11.97
CA TYR A 16 10.54 -26.53 -12.90
C TYR A 16 12.03 -26.52 -13.26
N ARG A 17 12.91 -26.85 -12.31
CA ARG A 17 14.37 -26.89 -12.54
C ARG A 17 14.78 -28.04 -13.45
N GLU A 18 14.06 -29.16 -13.41
CA GLU A 18 14.33 -30.33 -14.24
C GLU A 18 13.84 -30.15 -15.69
N LEU A 19 12.97 -29.17 -15.96
CA LEU A 19 12.55 -28.82 -17.32
C LEU A 19 13.72 -28.31 -18.15
N SER A 20 13.87 -28.88 -19.34
CA SER A 20 14.99 -28.65 -20.26
C SER A 20 14.73 -27.57 -21.31
N THR A 21 13.48 -27.31 -21.67
CA THR A 21 13.10 -26.29 -22.66
C THR A 21 12.47 -25.06 -22.02
N ASP A 22 12.73 -23.89 -22.60
CA ASP A 22 12.16 -22.63 -22.11
C ASP A 22 10.65 -22.55 -22.36
N GLU A 23 10.14 -23.17 -23.43
CA GLU A 23 8.71 -23.30 -23.71
C GLU A 23 7.99 -24.10 -22.60
N ALA A 24 8.54 -25.25 -22.21
CA ALA A 24 7.96 -26.04 -21.12
C ALA A 24 8.00 -25.31 -19.78
N ARG A 25 9.03 -24.47 -19.54
CA ARG A 25 9.12 -23.64 -18.35
C ARG A 25 8.04 -22.55 -18.33
N GLU A 26 7.81 -21.88 -19.45
CA GLU A 26 6.75 -20.87 -19.55
C GLU A 26 5.36 -21.50 -19.42
N ASP A 27 5.12 -22.67 -20.01
CA ASP A 27 3.87 -23.42 -19.85
C ASP A 27 3.64 -23.85 -18.39
N PHE A 28 4.68 -24.39 -17.74
CA PHE A 28 4.63 -24.76 -16.31
C PHE A 28 4.40 -23.53 -15.42
N PHE A 29 5.00 -22.39 -15.76
CA PHE A 29 4.77 -21.13 -15.06
C PHE A 29 3.33 -20.63 -15.26
N ALA A 30 2.77 -20.76 -16.46
CA ALA A 30 1.38 -20.39 -16.74
C ALA A 30 0.38 -21.27 -15.95
N GLU A 31 0.66 -22.56 -15.83
CA GLU A 31 -0.22 -23.50 -15.11
C GLU A 31 -0.10 -23.39 -13.58
N HIS A 32 1.12 -23.30 -13.06
CA HIS A 32 1.36 -23.41 -11.61
C HIS A 32 1.81 -22.10 -10.95
N GLY A 33 2.31 -21.14 -11.72
CA GLY A 33 2.82 -19.86 -11.22
C GLY A 33 4.04 -20.01 -10.30
N VAL A 34 4.93 -20.95 -10.61
CA VAL A 34 6.13 -21.28 -9.83
C VAL A 34 7.37 -21.16 -10.72
N ARG A 35 8.47 -20.65 -10.17
CA ARG A 35 9.79 -20.61 -10.82
C ARG A 35 10.85 -21.18 -9.88
N TRP A 36 11.97 -21.66 -10.43
CA TRP A 36 13.12 -22.06 -9.62
C TRP A 36 13.70 -20.86 -8.86
N THR A 37 14.01 -21.06 -7.59
CA THR A 37 14.72 -20.12 -6.73
C THR A 37 15.68 -20.90 -5.84
N GLU A 38 16.88 -20.37 -5.60
CA GLU A 38 17.86 -21.02 -4.71
C GLU A 38 17.34 -21.14 -3.28
N PHE A 39 16.39 -20.28 -2.88
CA PHE A 39 15.70 -20.38 -1.59
C PHE A 39 14.91 -21.69 -1.42
N ALA A 40 14.51 -22.36 -2.51
CA ALA A 40 13.82 -23.65 -2.45
C ALA A 40 14.68 -24.79 -1.87
N ARG A 41 16.01 -24.62 -1.87
CA ARG A 41 16.95 -25.57 -1.24
C ARG A 41 16.91 -25.53 0.29
N LEU A 42 16.47 -24.41 0.86
CA LEU A 42 16.47 -24.21 2.30
C LEU A 42 15.26 -24.90 2.89
N GLY A 43 15.46 -26.09 3.47
CA GLY A 43 14.39 -26.91 4.04
C GLY A 43 13.54 -26.18 5.10
N TYR A 44 14.15 -25.25 5.82
CA TYR A 44 13.51 -24.41 6.84
C TYR A 44 12.78 -23.18 6.26
N PHE A 45 12.98 -22.84 4.99
CA PHE A 45 12.39 -21.67 4.37
C PHE A 45 11.13 -22.06 3.58
N ASP A 46 9.97 -21.66 4.10
CA ASP A 46 8.70 -21.74 3.40
C ASP A 46 8.53 -20.51 2.50
N ILE A 47 8.67 -20.71 1.18
CA ILE A 47 8.57 -19.65 0.17
C ILE A 47 7.19 -18.98 0.18
N VAL A 48 6.13 -19.74 0.44
CA VAL A 48 4.76 -19.24 0.42
C VAL A 48 4.51 -18.36 1.65
N ARG A 49 4.98 -18.79 2.82
CA ARG A 49 4.78 -18.05 4.09
C ARG A 49 5.74 -16.88 4.26
N TYR A 50 6.98 -17.00 3.80
CA TYR A 50 8.02 -15.97 3.97
C TYR A 50 8.07 -14.94 2.83
N SER A 51 7.14 -15.02 1.88
CA SER A 51 6.90 -13.96 0.90
C SER A 51 6.03 -12.87 1.52
N VAL A 52 6.67 -11.83 2.04
CA VAL A 52 6.03 -10.72 2.77
C VAL A 52 5.51 -9.66 1.80
N VAL A 53 4.28 -9.21 2.01
CA VAL A 53 3.71 -8.08 1.26
C VAL A 53 4.12 -6.81 1.97
N ASP A 54 4.89 -5.96 1.29
CA ASP A 54 5.32 -4.70 1.89
C ASP A 54 4.12 -3.75 2.12
N PRO A 55 3.82 -3.37 3.38
CA PRO A 55 2.68 -2.51 3.69
C PRO A 55 2.82 -1.10 3.11
N MET A 56 4.05 -0.62 2.90
CA MET A 56 4.27 0.71 2.29
C MET A 56 3.78 0.73 0.84
N HIS A 57 4.23 -0.20 0.01
CA HIS A 57 3.80 -0.28 -1.38
C HIS A 57 2.36 -0.74 -1.52
N ASN A 58 1.89 -1.64 -0.66
CA ASN A 58 0.56 -2.22 -0.78
C ASN A 58 -0.55 -1.33 -0.18
N LEU A 59 -0.46 -0.96 1.10
CA LEU A 59 -1.52 -0.19 1.77
C LEU A 59 -1.44 1.30 1.44
N LEU A 60 -0.25 1.89 1.47
CA LEU A 60 -0.08 3.34 1.33
C LEU A 60 -0.03 3.74 -0.16
N LEU A 61 0.99 3.28 -0.89
CA LEU A 61 1.14 3.63 -2.31
C LEU A 61 0.21 2.84 -3.24
N GLY A 62 -0.37 1.75 -2.74
CA GLY A 62 -1.32 0.92 -3.47
C GLY A 62 -2.75 1.35 -3.20
N ILE A 63 -3.30 0.96 -2.06
CA ILE A 63 -4.73 1.18 -1.73
C ILE A 63 -5.02 2.67 -1.48
N ALA A 64 -4.31 3.32 -0.54
CA ALA A 64 -4.61 4.71 -0.19
C ALA A 64 -4.45 5.65 -1.39
N LYS A 65 -3.40 5.47 -2.20
CA LYS A 65 -3.21 6.19 -3.46
C LYS A 65 -4.30 5.88 -4.49
N THR A 66 -4.74 4.63 -4.61
CA THR A 66 -5.82 4.25 -5.54
C THR A 66 -7.14 4.93 -5.13
N GLN A 67 -7.47 4.95 -3.84
CA GLN A 67 -8.63 5.64 -3.33
C GLN A 67 -8.54 7.16 -3.56
N TRP A 68 -7.48 7.79 -3.05
CA TRP A 68 -7.31 9.24 -3.09
C TRP A 68 -7.11 9.75 -4.53
N TYR A 69 -6.05 9.30 -5.19
CA TYR A 69 -5.68 9.84 -6.49
C TYR A 69 -6.43 9.17 -7.64
N GLY A 70 -6.60 7.84 -7.57
CA GLY A 70 -7.24 7.06 -8.62
C GLY A 70 -8.74 7.32 -8.71
N GLN A 71 -9.46 7.20 -7.59
CA GLN A 71 -10.89 7.44 -7.57
C GLN A 71 -11.18 8.93 -7.40
N TRP A 72 -10.68 9.61 -6.37
CA TRP A 72 -11.19 10.94 -6.08
C TRP A 72 -10.62 12.09 -6.93
N ILE A 73 -9.32 12.08 -7.23
CA ILE A 73 -8.71 13.15 -8.04
C ILE A 73 -8.95 12.92 -9.53
N LYS A 74 -8.60 11.73 -10.07
CA LYS A 74 -8.71 11.47 -11.52
C LYS A 74 -10.16 11.48 -12.05
N THR A 75 -11.14 11.04 -11.26
CA THR A 75 -12.55 11.08 -11.68
C THR A 75 -13.22 12.43 -11.40
N ASN A 76 -12.46 13.40 -10.88
CA ASN A 76 -12.95 14.73 -10.46
C ASN A 76 -14.01 14.70 -9.34
N THR A 77 -14.02 13.68 -8.48
CA THR A 77 -14.78 13.67 -7.21
C THR A 77 -14.37 14.84 -6.33
N LEU A 78 -13.06 15.10 -6.22
CA LEU A 78 -12.51 16.24 -5.51
C LEU A 78 -11.88 17.20 -6.52
N ARG A 79 -12.41 18.43 -6.63
CA ARG A 79 -11.91 19.41 -7.59
C ARG A 79 -11.16 20.53 -6.89
N ALA A 80 -10.16 21.02 -7.60
CA ALA A 80 -9.44 22.24 -7.25
C ALA A 80 -10.33 23.47 -7.40
N ASP A 81 -9.92 24.54 -6.73
CA ASP A 81 -10.61 25.82 -6.80
C ASP A 81 -10.61 26.40 -8.20
N THR A 82 -11.73 27.05 -8.52
CA THR A 82 -11.85 27.85 -9.73
C THR A 82 -11.79 29.32 -9.35
N LYS A 83 -11.34 30.20 -10.26
CA LYS A 83 -11.26 31.66 -10.01
C LYS A 83 -12.55 32.30 -9.48
N LEU A 84 -13.70 31.64 -9.66
CA LEU A 84 -15.03 32.13 -9.34
C LEU A 84 -15.69 31.37 -8.18
N LYS A 85 -15.17 30.21 -7.78
CA LYS A 85 -15.83 29.33 -6.81
C LYS A 85 -14.85 28.41 -6.12
N GLU A 86 -14.89 28.45 -4.79
CA GLU A 86 -14.27 27.49 -3.88
C GLU A 86 -14.92 26.11 -4.02
N ARG A 87 -14.10 25.06 -4.02
CA ARG A 87 -14.47 23.69 -4.34
C ARG A 87 -14.09 22.73 -3.21
N GLU A 88 -14.23 21.44 -3.50
CA GLU A 88 -14.04 20.37 -2.52
C GLU A 88 -12.64 20.38 -1.89
N LEU A 89 -11.60 20.66 -2.68
CA LEU A 89 -10.22 20.74 -2.16
C LEU A 89 -9.96 21.98 -1.30
N HIS A 90 -10.75 23.05 -1.44
CA HIS A 90 -10.60 24.27 -0.62
C HIS A 90 -10.66 23.97 0.87
N LEU A 91 -11.65 23.17 1.29
CA LEU A 91 -11.84 22.80 2.69
C LEU A 91 -10.64 22.03 3.23
N ILE A 92 -10.01 21.19 2.39
CA ILE A 92 -8.83 20.43 2.76
C ILE A 92 -7.61 21.35 2.85
N HIS A 93 -7.41 22.25 1.88
CA HIS A 93 -6.27 23.19 1.88
C HIS A 93 -6.36 24.17 3.05
N ASN A 94 -7.52 24.76 3.32
CA ASN A 94 -7.74 25.65 4.46
C ASN A 94 -7.50 24.93 5.81
N PHE A 95 -7.94 23.67 5.92
CA PHE A 95 -7.61 22.86 7.08
C PHE A 95 -6.09 22.65 7.21
N LEU A 96 -5.39 22.33 6.11
CA LEU A 96 -3.93 22.13 6.15
C LEU A 96 -3.15 23.40 6.47
N GLU A 97 -3.67 24.58 6.14
CA GLU A 97 -3.07 25.87 6.51
C GLU A 97 -3.19 26.17 8.00
N THR A 98 -4.29 25.75 8.62
CA THR A 98 -4.57 25.98 10.06
C THR A 98 -4.10 24.84 10.96
N PHE A 99 -3.82 23.67 10.39
CA PHE A 99 -3.46 22.47 11.13
C PHE A 99 -1.98 22.44 11.50
N GLU A 100 -1.71 22.43 12.80
CA GLU A 100 -0.36 22.22 13.34
C GLU A 100 -0.07 20.71 13.46
N ALA A 101 0.78 20.21 12.55
CA ALA A 101 1.22 18.82 12.58
C ALA A 101 2.20 18.56 13.75
N PRO A 102 2.08 17.43 14.47
CA PRO A 102 3.07 17.02 15.48
C PRO A 102 4.47 16.88 14.87
N LEU A 103 5.52 17.17 15.65
CA LEU A 103 6.92 17.16 15.17
C LEU A 103 7.39 15.82 14.59
N TRP A 104 6.78 14.72 15.02
CA TRP A 104 7.11 13.37 14.57
C TRP A 104 6.38 12.95 13.28
N ALA A 105 5.41 13.74 12.82
CA ALA A 105 4.64 13.47 11.62
C ALA A 105 5.16 14.30 10.42
N GLY A 106 5.23 13.67 9.25
CA GLY A 106 5.51 14.38 8.00
C GLY A 106 4.50 15.50 7.75
N ARG A 107 4.97 16.67 7.28
CA ARG A 107 4.08 17.75 6.85
C ARG A 107 3.43 17.38 5.52
N LEU A 108 2.12 17.58 5.40
CA LEU A 108 1.41 17.41 4.15
C LEU A 108 1.63 18.62 3.23
N PRO A 109 1.71 18.42 1.91
CA PRO A 109 1.71 19.53 0.95
C PRO A 109 0.42 20.34 1.07
N LEU A 110 0.54 21.67 1.17
CA LEU A 110 -0.60 22.57 1.31
C LEU A 110 -1.63 22.42 0.18
N ARG A 111 -1.14 22.15 -1.05
CA ARG A 111 -1.98 22.00 -2.26
C ARG A 111 -2.18 20.54 -2.66
N VAL A 112 -2.47 19.68 -1.69
CA VAL A 112 -2.69 18.26 -1.95
C VAL A 112 -3.82 18.05 -2.97
N GLY A 113 -3.62 17.13 -3.92
CA GLY A 113 -4.58 16.83 -4.99
C GLY A 113 -4.47 17.71 -6.24
N GLU A 114 -3.69 18.80 -6.18
CA GLU A 114 -3.36 19.61 -7.36
C GLU A 114 -2.00 19.22 -7.96
N PRO A 115 -1.77 19.42 -9.28
CA PRO A 115 -0.45 19.24 -9.88
C PRO A 115 0.65 20.04 -9.16
N ALA A 116 0.31 21.22 -8.62
CA ALA A 116 1.24 22.07 -7.86
C ALA A 116 1.66 21.48 -6.49
N GLY A 117 0.85 20.60 -5.89
CA GLY A 117 1.17 19.93 -4.63
C GLY A 117 2.03 18.68 -4.79
N GLY A 118 2.28 18.24 -6.03
CA GLY A 118 3.05 17.04 -6.31
C GLY A 118 2.32 15.73 -5.94
N SER A 119 3.05 14.62 -6.04
CA SER A 119 2.56 13.31 -5.58
C SER A 119 2.92 13.09 -4.13
N LEU A 120 1.96 12.64 -3.33
CA LEU A 120 2.20 12.27 -1.95
C LEU A 120 3.12 11.05 -1.85
N THR A 121 4.05 11.12 -0.91
CA THR A 121 4.89 10.02 -0.45
C THR A 121 4.09 9.06 0.43
N ALA A 122 4.64 7.87 0.66
CA ALA A 122 3.97 6.87 1.49
C ALA A 122 3.76 7.36 2.94
N ASP A 123 4.72 8.07 3.53
CA ASP A 123 4.60 8.61 4.90
C ASP A 123 3.50 9.69 4.98
N GLU A 124 3.41 10.55 3.96
CA GLU A 124 2.33 11.53 3.86
C GLU A 124 0.96 10.85 3.71
N TYR A 125 0.82 9.78 2.90
CA TYR A 125 -0.42 9.01 2.84
C TYR A 125 -0.77 8.38 4.19
N LYS A 126 0.20 7.78 4.87
CA LYS A 126 0.01 7.21 6.20
C LYS A 126 -0.49 8.28 7.17
N PHE A 127 0.18 9.43 7.22
CA PHE A 127 -0.21 10.50 8.12
C PHE A 127 -1.60 11.02 7.79
N ALA A 128 -1.87 11.32 6.52
CA ALA A 128 -3.14 11.87 6.06
C ALA A 128 -4.32 10.94 6.40
N VAL A 129 -4.21 9.64 6.07
CA VAL A 129 -5.30 8.66 6.26
C VAL A 129 -5.50 8.32 7.74
N THR A 130 -4.43 8.17 8.53
CA THR A 130 -4.55 7.79 9.95
C THR A 130 -4.78 8.99 10.89
N GLY A 131 -4.48 10.19 10.41
CA GLY A 131 -4.60 11.47 11.10
C GLY A 131 -5.73 12.31 10.52
N PRO A 132 -5.43 13.45 9.87
CA PRO A 132 -6.41 14.50 9.62
C PRO A 132 -7.64 13.99 8.87
N TRP A 133 -7.49 13.24 7.76
CA TRP A 133 -8.61 12.84 6.89
C TRP A 133 -9.67 11.97 7.56
N ALA A 134 -9.28 11.22 8.61
CA ALA A 134 -10.16 10.30 9.32
C ALA A 134 -10.38 10.67 10.80
N MET A 135 -9.84 11.79 11.28
CA MET A 135 -9.92 12.13 12.71
C MET A 135 -11.33 12.55 13.13
N ILE A 136 -11.87 11.89 14.16
CA ILE A 136 -13.24 12.04 14.68
C ILE A 136 -13.59 13.48 15.05
N VAL A 137 -12.61 14.31 15.46
CA VAL A 137 -12.85 15.68 15.93
C VAL A 137 -13.17 16.64 14.76
N THR A 138 -12.64 16.38 13.56
CA THR A 138 -12.92 17.20 12.36
C THR A 138 -12.63 16.38 11.10
N PRO A 139 -13.46 15.40 10.75
CA PRO A 139 -13.15 14.48 9.66
C PRO A 139 -13.38 15.22 8.32
N GLN A 140 -12.30 15.63 7.63
CA GLN A 140 -12.46 16.49 6.44
C GLN A 140 -13.18 15.76 5.30
N ILE A 141 -12.98 14.45 5.13
CA ILE A 141 -13.65 13.68 4.07
C ILE A 141 -15.18 13.65 4.26
N PRO A 142 -15.73 13.22 5.42
CA PRO A 142 -17.16 13.37 5.70
C PRO A 142 -17.69 14.80 5.57
N MET A 143 -16.94 15.83 6.01
CA MET A 143 -17.37 17.23 5.87
C MET A 143 -17.48 17.67 4.41
N VAL A 144 -16.51 17.30 3.58
CA VAL A 144 -16.53 17.57 2.13
C VAL A 144 -17.72 16.87 1.49
N TRP A 145 -17.98 15.61 1.86
CA TRP A 145 -19.15 14.89 1.36
C TRP A 145 -20.46 15.57 1.78
N ASP A 146 -20.66 15.90 3.06
CA ASP A 146 -21.90 16.54 3.51
C ASP A 146 -22.15 17.90 2.84
N THR A 147 -21.08 18.67 2.62
CA THR A 147 -21.17 20.00 2.00
C THR A 147 -21.49 19.94 0.50
N PHE A 148 -20.84 19.05 -0.25
CA PHE A 148 -20.87 19.08 -1.73
C PHE A 148 -21.75 18.01 -2.37
N ILE A 149 -22.24 17.01 -1.62
CA ILE A 149 -23.02 15.91 -2.21
C ILE A 149 -24.34 16.36 -2.83
N LYS A 150 -25.04 17.32 -2.22
CA LYS A 150 -26.29 17.86 -2.77
C LYS A 150 -26.06 18.59 -4.10
N GLU A 151 -24.93 19.29 -4.24
CA GLU A 151 -24.55 19.92 -5.51
C GLU A 151 -24.20 18.85 -6.56
N ALA A 152 -23.46 17.81 -6.16
CA ALA A 152 -23.09 16.71 -7.05
C ALA A 152 -24.32 15.94 -7.56
N GLU A 153 -25.27 15.61 -6.68
CA GLU A 153 -26.52 14.93 -7.01
C GLU A 153 -27.35 15.75 -8.01
N ARG A 154 -27.50 17.08 -7.80
CA ARG A 154 -28.20 17.97 -8.74
C ARG A 154 -27.52 18.02 -10.10
N SER A 155 -26.19 18.13 -10.12
CA SER A 155 -25.41 18.14 -11.37
C SER A 155 -25.57 16.83 -12.13
N HIS A 156 -25.56 15.70 -11.43
CA HIS A 156 -25.77 14.38 -12.02
C HIS A 156 -27.20 14.21 -12.55
N GLN A 157 -28.22 14.68 -11.84
CA GLN A 157 -29.62 14.65 -12.32
C GLN A 157 -29.80 15.47 -13.60
N ALA A 158 -29.18 16.65 -13.67
CA ALA A 158 -29.19 17.47 -14.88
C ALA A 158 -28.47 16.77 -16.05
N ALA A 159 -27.32 16.15 -15.80
CA ALA A 159 -26.58 15.37 -16.80
C ALA A 159 -27.38 14.14 -17.27
N SER A 160 -28.03 13.42 -16.35
CA SER A 160 -28.87 12.26 -16.64
C SER A 160 -30.07 12.64 -17.52
N THR A 161 -30.68 13.81 -17.27
CA THR A 161 -31.77 14.33 -18.10
C THR A 161 -31.30 14.64 -19.52
N LYS A 162 -30.14 15.30 -19.67
CA LYS A 162 -29.52 15.55 -20.98
C LYS A 162 -29.15 14.26 -21.70
N TYR A 163 -28.60 13.28 -20.98
CA TYR A 163 -28.28 11.96 -21.51
C TYR A 163 -29.52 11.24 -22.03
N LYS A 164 -30.64 11.26 -21.29
CA LYS A 164 -31.90 10.64 -21.74
C LYS A 164 -32.40 11.27 -23.05
N ALA A 165 -32.29 12.59 -23.19
CA ALA A 165 -32.63 13.29 -24.43
C ALA A 165 -31.69 12.86 -25.58
N ALA A 166 -30.38 12.96 -25.37
CA ALA A 166 -29.38 12.57 -26.38
C ALA A 166 -29.48 11.09 -26.79
N LYS A 167 -29.79 10.19 -25.85
CA LYS A 167 -30.00 8.77 -26.13
C LYS A 167 -31.25 8.55 -26.99
N LYS A 168 -32.33 9.28 -26.75
CA LYS A 168 -33.54 9.23 -27.57
C LYS A 168 -33.27 9.71 -28.99
N ASP A 169 -32.51 10.80 -29.13
CA ASP A 169 -32.12 11.33 -30.44
C ASP A 169 -31.23 10.35 -31.20
N TRP A 170 -30.26 9.73 -30.52
CA TRP A 170 -29.41 8.68 -31.09
C TRP A 170 -30.21 7.43 -31.51
N GLN A 171 -31.21 7.02 -30.70
CA GLN A 171 -32.08 5.89 -31.06
C GLN A 171 -32.89 6.16 -32.34
N ASN A 172 -33.24 7.42 -32.60
CA ASN A 172 -33.95 7.83 -33.81
C ASN A 172 -33.02 7.95 -35.03
N ASN A 173 -31.70 8.13 -34.83
CA ASN A 173 -30.73 8.17 -35.93
C ASN A 173 -29.37 7.55 -35.53
N PRO A 174 -29.25 6.20 -35.52
CA PRO A 174 -28.08 5.51 -34.98
C PRO A 174 -26.81 5.63 -35.83
N HIS A 175 -26.94 5.97 -37.11
CA HIS A 175 -25.82 5.98 -38.06
C HIS A 175 -25.13 7.35 -38.20
N ALA A 176 -25.70 8.41 -37.64
CA ALA A 176 -25.18 9.78 -37.80
C ALA A 176 -24.34 10.29 -36.63
N ALA A 177 -24.36 9.61 -35.46
CA ALA A 177 -23.69 10.09 -34.25
C ALA A 177 -23.14 8.95 -33.38
N GLU A 178 -22.07 9.24 -32.65
CA GLU A 178 -21.50 8.35 -31.64
C GLU A 178 -22.50 8.08 -30.52
N ARG A 179 -22.48 6.85 -29.97
CA ARG A 179 -23.38 6.43 -28.90
C ARG A 179 -23.11 7.28 -27.64
N PRO A 180 -24.12 7.99 -27.10
CA PRO A 180 -23.94 8.78 -25.90
C PRO A 180 -23.58 7.87 -24.71
N THR A 181 -22.60 8.30 -23.92
CA THR A 181 -22.15 7.62 -22.70
C THR A 181 -23.05 8.01 -21.52
N ALA A 182 -23.40 7.03 -20.69
CA ALA A 182 -24.20 7.30 -19.49
C ALA A 182 -23.36 8.12 -18.49
N PRO A 183 -23.88 9.22 -17.94
CA PRO A 183 -23.16 9.98 -16.94
C PRO A 183 -23.07 9.14 -15.67
N SER A 184 -21.88 9.04 -15.08
CA SER A 184 -21.68 8.49 -13.73
C SER A 184 -21.88 9.59 -12.66
N PRO A 185 -22.37 9.25 -11.46
CA PRO A 185 -22.37 10.18 -10.34
C PRO A 185 -20.92 10.44 -9.92
N ARG A 186 -20.60 11.72 -9.71
CA ARG A 186 -19.25 12.17 -9.37
C ARG A 186 -18.88 11.92 -7.90
N MET A 187 -19.87 12.04 -7.02
CA MET A 187 -19.79 11.71 -5.59
C MET A 187 -20.95 10.76 -5.29
N ILE A 188 -20.65 9.68 -4.58
CA ILE A 188 -21.57 8.62 -4.19
C ILE A 188 -21.66 8.62 -2.66
N ARG A 189 -22.88 8.41 -2.13
CA ARG A 189 -23.07 8.26 -0.67
C ARG A 189 -22.41 6.98 -0.18
N GLY A 190 -21.69 7.07 0.93
CA GLY A 190 -21.02 5.93 1.54
C GLY A 190 -19.54 5.81 1.15
N GLU A 191 -19.03 6.59 0.19
CA GLU A 191 -17.59 6.66 -0.07
C GLU A 191 -16.82 7.16 1.16
N GLU A 192 -17.40 8.11 1.89
CA GLU A 192 -16.87 8.65 3.13
C GLU A 192 -16.83 7.60 4.25
N LEU A 193 -17.87 6.76 4.37
CA LEU A 193 -17.93 5.69 5.38
C LEU A 193 -16.97 4.55 5.02
N ASN A 194 -16.93 4.17 3.76
CA ASN A 194 -15.99 3.18 3.24
C ASN A 194 -14.54 3.61 3.50
N PHE A 195 -14.22 4.88 3.26
CA PHE A 195 -12.90 5.43 3.59
C PHE A 195 -12.60 5.40 5.08
N LEU A 196 -13.58 5.66 5.96
CA LEU A 196 -13.38 5.56 7.40
C LEU A 196 -13.11 4.12 7.86
N LEU A 197 -13.73 3.11 7.24
CA LEU A 197 -13.40 1.70 7.49
C LEU A 197 -11.93 1.42 7.17
N PHE A 198 -11.48 1.87 5.99
CA PHE A 198 -10.07 1.74 5.58
C PHE A 198 -9.13 2.46 6.55
N ALA A 199 -9.44 3.71 6.90
CA ALA A 199 -8.61 4.49 7.80
C ALA A 199 -8.52 3.88 9.21
N GLN A 200 -9.62 3.33 9.71
CA GLN A 200 -9.63 2.63 11.00
C GLN A 200 -8.80 1.34 10.95
N ALA A 201 -8.92 0.55 9.88
CA ALA A 201 -8.07 -0.62 9.67
C ALA A 201 -6.59 -0.22 9.60
N LEU A 202 -6.26 0.80 8.79
CA LEU A 202 -4.89 1.28 8.61
C LEU A 202 -4.26 1.79 9.91
N LYS A 203 -5.05 2.47 10.75
CA LYS A 203 -4.61 2.95 12.06
C LYS A 203 -4.18 1.82 13.00
N ILE A 204 -4.82 0.66 12.92
CA ILE A 204 -4.43 -0.53 13.68
C ILE A 204 -3.22 -1.20 13.03
N LEU A 205 -3.28 -1.44 11.72
CA LEU A 205 -2.26 -2.22 10.98
C LEU A 205 -0.90 -1.51 10.91
N VAL A 206 -0.88 -0.18 10.81
CA VAL A 206 0.35 0.63 10.70
C VAL A 206 0.79 1.22 12.05
N GLY A 207 0.22 0.72 13.15
CA GLY A 207 0.62 1.09 14.50
C GLY A 207 2.05 0.65 14.82
N SER A 208 2.77 1.46 15.60
CA SER A 208 4.11 1.10 16.11
C SER A 208 4.06 -0.06 17.11
N ALA A 209 2.94 -0.20 17.81
CA ALA A 209 2.61 -1.36 18.62
C ALA A 209 1.18 -1.80 18.28
N ILE A 210 1.02 -3.10 18.00
CA ILE A 210 -0.25 -3.69 17.61
C ILE A 210 -0.62 -4.71 18.68
N ARG A 211 -1.83 -4.57 19.22
CA ARG A 211 -2.36 -5.58 20.13
C ARG A 211 -2.96 -6.72 19.31
N ILE A 212 -2.64 -7.96 19.68
CA ILE A 212 -3.07 -9.16 18.96
C ILE A 212 -4.60 -9.27 18.88
N ASP A 213 -5.32 -8.85 19.93
CA ASP A 213 -6.80 -8.83 19.96
C ASP A 213 -7.41 -7.85 18.95
N LYS A 214 -6.64 -6.88 18.44
CA LYS A 214 -7.09 -5.92 17.43
C LYS A 214 -6.82 -6.36 16.01
N VAL A 215 -5.99 -7.40 15.79
CA VAL A 215 -5.69 -7.89 14.44
C VAL A 215 -6.93 -8.44 13.73
N PRO A 216 -7.79 -9.26 14.36
CA PRO A 216 -9.04 -9.71 13.73
C PRO A 216 -9.98 -8.54 13.42
N VAL A 217 -10.05 -7.54 14.32
CA VAL A 217 -10.87 -6.34 14.10
C VAL A 217 -10.38 -5.57 12.87
N ALA A 218 -9.06 -5.41 12.71
CA ALA A 218 -8.49 -4.76 11.55
C ALA A 218 -8.75 -5.55 10.25
N ALA A 219 -8.67 -6.88 10.31
CA ALA A 219 -8.98 -7.76 9.17
C ALA A 219 -10.45 -7.64 8.75
N ASP A 220 -11.38 -7.61 9.69
CA ASP A 220 -12.81 -7.43 9.43
C ASP A 220 -13.11 -6.06 8.82
N LEU A 221 -12.52 -4.99 9.36
CA LEU A 221 -12.66 -3.63 8.84
C LEU A 221 -12.11 -3.52 7.42
N LEU A 222 -10.93 -4.10 7.17
CA LEU A 222 -10.33 -4.11 5.84
C LEU A 222 -11.18 -4.92 4.85
N THR A 223 -11.71 -6.06 5.26
CA THR A 223 -12.60 -6.88 4.42
C THR A 223 -13.87 -6.13 4.05
N LYS A 224 -14.50 -5.46 5.02
CA LYS A 224 -15.68 -4.61 4.77
C LYS A 224 -15.36 -3.50 3.78
N TYR A 225 -14.25 -2.79 3.98
CA TYR A 225 -13.77 -1.79 3.03
C TYR A 225 -13.61 -2.35 1.62
N LEU A 226 -12.98 -3.51 1.47
CA LEU A 226 -12.74 -4.11 0.15
C LEU A 226 -14.04 -4.52 -0.55
N LEU A 227 -15.01 -5.07 0.19
CA LEU A 227 -16.31 -5.45 -0.35
C LEU A 227 -17.15 -4.22 -0.74
N GLU A 228 -17.17 -3.20 0.12
CA GLU A 228 -17.87 -1.94 -0.18
C GLU A 228 -17.21 -1.19 -1.34
N PHE A 229 -15.87 -1.17 -1.41
CA PHE A 229 -15.13 -0.61 -2.55
C PHE A 229 -15.53 -1.28 -3.86
N ALA A 230 -15.61 -2.61 -3.89
CA ALA A 230 -16.03 -3.36 -5.07
C ALA A 230 -17.49 -3.07 -5.47
N GLN A 231 -18.37 -2.81 -4.49
CA GLN A 231 -19.76 -2.44 -4.74
C GLN A 231 -19.89 -0.99 -5.27
N LEU A 232 -19.09 -0.06 -4.74
CA LEU A 232 -19.14 1.36 -5.10
C LEU A 232 -18.52 1.65 -6.48
N TYR A 233 -17.36 1.09 -6.76
CA TYR A 233 -16.58 1.39 -7.98
C TYR A 233 -16.61 0.27 -9.03
N GLY A 234 -17.07 -0.93 -8.65
CA GLY A 234 -17.06 -2.11 -9.52
C GLY A 234 -15.79 -2.95 -9.37
N ALA A 235 -15.88 -4.22 -9.80
CA ALA A 235 -14.77 -5.18 -9.71
C ALA A 235 -13.58 -4.80 -10.62
N ASP A 236 -13.82 -4.13 -11.74
CA ASP A 236 -12.78 -3.72 -12.70
C ASP A 236 -11.83 -2.66 -12.13
N GLU A 237 -12.30 -1.90 -11.13
CA GLU A 237 -11.48 -0.91 -10.44
C GLU A 237 -10.59 -1.53 -9.35
N MET A 238 -10.88 -2.77 -8.93
CA MET A 238 -10.03 -3.48 -7.97
C MET A 238 -8.67 -3.80 -8.59
N LYS A 239 -7.61 -3.38 -7.90
CA LYS A 239 -6.22 -3.69 -8.26
C LYS A 239 -5.70 -4.91 -7.49
N PRO A 240 -4.68 -5.62 -7.98
CA PRO A 240 -4.05 -6.74 -7.26
C PRO A 240 -3.65 -6.40 -5.82
N ASN A 241 -3.29 -5.14 -5.56
CA ASN A 241 -3.00 -4.67 -4.21
C ASN A 241 -4.15 -4.86 -3.21
N HIS A 242 -5.41 -4.75 -3.66
CA HIS A 242 -6.60 -4.99 -2.82
C HIS A 242 -6.67 -6.45 -2.37
N HIS A 243 -6.33 -7.37 -3.26
CA HIS A 243 -6.25 -8.78 -2.92
C HIS A 243 -5.08 -9.03 -1.95
N TRP A 244 -3.89 -8.51 -2.23
CA TRP A 244 -2.73 -8.75 -1.37
C TRP A 244 -2.87 -8.17 0.04
N ALA A 245 -3.64 -7.10 0.20
CA ALA A 245 -3.87 -6.50 1.52
C ALA A 245 -4.55 -7.45 2.51
N VAL A 246 -5.32 -8.44 2.04
CA VAL A 246 -5.98 -9.42 2.91
C VAL A 246 -5.00 -10.30 3.66
N HIS A 247 -3.75 -10.40 3.19
CA HIS A 247 -2.70 -11.20 3.81
C HIS A 247 -1.91 -10.45 4.89
N ILE A 248 -2.04 -9.11 4.96
CA ILE A 248 -1.26 -8.29 5.91
C ILE A 248 -1.58 -8.62 7.37
N PRO A 249 -2.85 -8.85 7.78
CA PRO A 249 -3.15 -9.26 9.15
C PRO A 249 -2.42 -10.55 9.57
N ASP A 250 -2.40 -11.57 8.70
CA ASP A 250 -1.68 -12.82 8.96
C ASP A 250 -0.16 -12.59 9.05
N GLN A 251 0.38 -11.74 8.17
CA GLN A 251 1.80 -11.38 8.21
C GLN A 251 2.19 -10.60 9.48
N ILE A 252 1.28 -9.80 10.04
CA ILE A 252 1.51 -9.13 11.32
C ILE A 252 1.57 -10.14 12.47
N LEU A 253 0.78 -11.22 12.42
CA LEU A 253 0.84 -12.29 13.41
C LEU A 253 2.14 -13.09 13.31
N ASP A 254 2.67 -13.26 12.09
CA ASP A 254 3.89 -14.03 11.84
C ASP A 254 5.19 -13.24 12.09
N PHE A 255 5.25 -11.97 11.66
CA PHE A 255 6.47 -11.15 11.65
C PHE A 255 6.45 -9.98 12.66
N GLY A 256 5.34 -9.78 13.36
CA GLY A 256 5.14 -8.66 14.27
C GLY A 256 4.67 -7.37 13.58
N PRO A 257 4.79 -6.21 14.25
CA PRO A 257 4.31 -4.93 13.73
C PRO A 257 4.97 -4.58 12.39
N VAL A 258 4.26 -3.88 11.51
CA VAL A 258 4.73 -3.55 10.14
C VAL A 258 6.12 -2.90 10.07
N TYR A 259 6.56 -2.23 11.14
CA TYR A 259 7.89 -1.63 11.24
C TYR A 259 9.04 -2.65 11.17
N THR A 260 8.79 -3.93 11.43
CA THR A 260 9.80 -4.99 11.35
C THR A 260 10.11 -5.39 9.91
N PHE A 261 9.16 -5.23 8.98
CA PHE A 261 9.28 -5.73 7.61
C PHE A 261 8.92 -4.72 6.49
N TRP A 262 8.52 -3.49 6.81
CA TRP A 262 8.21 -2.51 5.77
C TRP A 262 9.48 -2.04 5.03
N ALA A 263 9.30 -1.55 3.81
CA ALA A 263 10.42 -1.25 2.92
C ALA A 263 11.07 0.14 3.13
N PHE A 264 10.57 1.04 3.99
CA PHE A 264 11.16 2.39 4.06
C PHE A 264 12.63 2.39 4.48
N LEU A 265 13.03 1.50 5.40
CA LEU A 265 14.43 1.40 5.82
C LEU A 265 15.30 0.98 4.63
N THR A 266 14.89 -0.08 3.93
CA THR A 266 15.60 -0.58 2.75
C THR A 266 15.64 0.44 1.62
N GLU A 267 14.56 1.19 1.38
CA GLU A 267 14.54 2.26 0.38
C GLU A 267 15.46 3.42 0.74
N ARG A 268 15.50 3.82 2.01
CA ARG A 268 16.43 4.85 2.49
C ARG A 268 17.88 4.41 2.31
N LEU A 269 18.19 3.15 2.64
CA LEU A 269 19.51 2.58 2.42
C LEU A 269 19.85 2.52 0.92
N ASN A 270 18.91 2.12 0.07
CA ASN A 270 19.07 2.14 -1.39
C ASN A 270 19.37 3.55 -1.91
N LYS A 271 18.71 4.58 -1.37
CA LYS A 271 18.99 5.97 -1.73
C LYS A 271 20.40 6.41 -1.30
N ILE A 272 20.84 6.01 -0.10
CA ILE A 272 22.22 6.26 0.36
C ILE A 272 23.20 5.59 -0.60
N LEU A 273 23.00 4.32 -0.93
CA LEU A 273 23.85 3.57 -1.85
C LEU A 273 23.91 4.22 -3.24
N LYS A 274 22.77 4.67 -3.78
CA LYS A 274 22.71 5.37 -5.07
C LYS A 274 23.45 6.72 -5.06
N ASN A 275 23.52 7.39 -3.92
CA ASN A 275 24.18 8.68 -3.78
C ASN A 275 25.68 8.55 -3.50
N LEU A 276 26.19 7.34 -3.24
CA LEU A 276 27.63 7.12 -3.15
C LEU A 276 28.24 7.28 -4.53
N ASN A 277 29.25 8.14 -4.63
CA ASN A 277 30.01 8.27 -5.87
C ASN A 277 30.79 6.97 -6.10
N SER A 278 30.31 6.16 -7.03
CA SER A 278 30.93 4.88 -7.39
C SER A 278 32.03 5.02 -8.45
N ASN A 279 32.41 6.24 -8.86
CA ASN A 279 33.39 6.50 -9.92
C ASN A 279 33.14 5.66 -11.18
N ASN A 280 31.86 5.37 -11.52
CA ASN A 280 31.44 4.48 -12.61
C ASN A 280 32.06 3.07 -12.58
N TRP A 281 32.40 2.55 -11.41
CA TRP A 281 32.86 1.18 -11.25
C TRP A 281 31.72 0.22 -11.59
N THR A 282 31.84 -0.46 -12.73
CA THR A 282 30.89 -1.44 -13.25
C THR A 282 31.51 -2.84 -13.26
N GLY A 283 30.69 -3.87 -13.47
CA GLY A 283 31.16 -5.25 -13.64
C GLY A 283 31.59 -5.96 -12.36
N GLY A 284 30.88 -5.76 -11.24
CA GLY A 284 31.10 -6.54 -10.00
C GLY A 284 32.19 -5.98 -9.06
N ARG A 285 32.92 -4.93 -9.46
CA ARG A 285 34.06 -4.38 -8.68
C ARG A 285 33.63 -3.69 -7.39
N LEU A 286 32.48 -3.03 -7.41
CA LEU A 286 31.93 -2.36 -6.23
C LEU A 286 31.47 -3.39 -5.21
N GLU A 287 30.77 -4.43 -5.68
CA GLU A 287 30.24 -5.54 -4.90
C GLU A 287 31.37 -6.33 -4.22
N VAL A 288 32.45 -6.65 -4.95
CA VAL A 288 33.64 -7.30 -4.39
C VAL A 288 34.31 -6.43 -3.33
N SER A 289 34.41 -5.12 -3.56
CA SER A 289 35.01 -4.18 -2.60
C SER A 289 34.16 -4.07 -1.33
N MET A 290 32.85 -3.89 -1.46
CA MET A 290 31.91 -3.86 -0.33
C MET A 290 31.96 -5.18 0.47
N MET A 291 32.01 -6.33 -0.20
CA MET A 291 32.08 -7.63 0.46
C MET A 291 33.40 -7.85 1.22
N ARG A 292 34.52 -7.37 0.65
CA ARG A 292 35.83 -7.41 1.31
C ARG A 292 35.87 -6.52 2.54
N GLU A 293 35.35 -5.29 2.44
CA GLU A 293 35.29 -4.36 3.58
C GLU A 293 34.34 -4.88 4.67
N PHE A 294 33.19 -5.46 4.30
CA PHE A 294 32.31 -6.13 5.25
C PHE A 294 33.03 -7.26 5.99
N HIS A 295 33.73 -8.16 5.27
CA HIS A 295 34.53 -9.21 5.89
C HIS A 295 35.61 -8.67 6.82
N ARG A 296 36.34 -7.63 6.41
CA ARG A 296 37.35 -6.97 7.25
C ARG A 296 36.74 -6.42 8.53
N LYS A 297 35.59 -5.75 8.43
CA LYS A 297 34.87 -5.20 9.58
C LYS A 297 34.40 -6.30 10.53
N VAL A 298 33.76 -7.35 10.03
CA VAL A 298 33.30 -8.49 10.86
C VAL A 298 34.48 -9.16 11.55
N ALA A 299 35.59 -9.38 10.85
CA ALA A 299 36.81 -9.94 11.43
C ALA A 299 37.40 -9.04 12.52
N PHE A 300 37.43 -7.72 12.28
CA PHE A 300 37.88 -6.74 13.26
C PHE A 300 36.99 -6.70 14.51
N ASP A 301 35.66 -6.62 14.34
CA ASP A 301 34.69 -6.60 15.44
C ASP A 301 34.76 -7.91 16.27
N ALA A 302 35.02 -9.05 15.62
CA ALA A 302 35.24 -10.34 16.29
C ALA A 302 36.54 -10.40 17.10
N VAL A 303 37.58 -9.66 16.71
CA VAL A 303 38.84 -9.56 17.47
C VAL A 303 38.64 -8.62 18.67
N VAL A 304 38.04 -7.45 18.47
CA VAL A 304 37.82 -6.45 19.54
C VAL A 304 36.82 -6.94 20.58
N SER A 305 35.78 -7.68 20.19
CA SER A 305 34.80 -8.25 21.13
C SER A 305 35.34 -9.41 21.97
N ARG A 306 36.49 -10.00 21.61
CA ARG A 306 37.16 -11.04 22.42
C ARG A 306 37.89 -10.49 23.64
N ASP A 307 38.19 -9.18 23.68
CA ASP A 307 38.90 -8.55 24.81
C ASP A 307 37.97 -8.09 25.94
N HIS A 308 36.64 -8.24 25.78
CA HIS A 308 35.65 -7.98 26.83
C HIS A 308 34.84 -9.24 27.16
N ILE A 309 35.53 -10.30 27.59
CA ILE A 309 34.88 -11.41 28.31
C ILE A 309 34.57 -10.92 29.73
N PHE A 310 33.39 -10.34 29.92
CA PHE A 310 32.71 -10.42 31.20
C PHE A 310 32.27 -11.88 31.34
N VAL A 311 33.00 -12.65 32.16
CA VAL A 311 32.57 -13.99 32.57
C VAL A 311 31.28 -13.82 33.37
N PRO A 312 30.12 -14.33 32.94
CA PRO A 312 28.99 -14.44 33.83
C PRO A 312 29.34 -15.52 34.84
N VAL A 313 29.57 -15.13 36.09
CA VAL A 313 29.68 -16.06 37.21
C VAL A 313 28.32 -16.75 37.35
N VAL A 314 28.21 -17.94 36.76
CA VAL A 314 27.13 -18.88 37.07
C VAL A 314 27.43 -19.42 38.46
N LEU A 315 26.72 -18.92 39.47
CA LEU A 315 26.67 -19.52 40.80
C LEU A 315 26.01 -20.91 40.71
N GLN A 316 26.79 -21.94 40.40
CA GLN A 316 26.42 -23.32 40.72
C GLN A 316 26.56 -23.51 42.23
N ARG A 317 25.44 -23.76 42.92
CA ARG A 317 25.45 -24.27 44.29
C ARG A 317 26.10 -25.67 44.29
N PRO A 318 27.02 -25.99 45.21
CA PRO A 318 27.51 -27.34 45.35
C PRO A 318 26.45 -28.22 46.01
N CYS A 319 26.14 -29.35 45.38
CA CYS A 319 25.45 -30.46 46.02
C CYS A 319 26.44 -31.15 46.94
N THR A 320 26.23 -31.04 48.26
CA THR A 320 26.86 -31.91 49.25
C THR A 320 25.98 -33.15 49.41
N GLY A 321 26.62 -34.33 49.32
CA GLY A 321 26.03 -35.61 49.71
C GLY A 321 25.98 -35.82 51.22
#